data_AF-A0A3M1E5A6-F1
#
_entry.id   AF-A0A3M1E5A6-F1
#
_cell.length_a   1.000
_cell.length_b   1.000
_cell.length_c   1.000
_cell.angle_alpha   90.00
_cell.angle_beta   90.00
_cell.angle_gamma   90.00
#
_symmetry.space_group_name_H-M   'P 1'
#
loop_
_entity.id
_entity.type
_entity.pdbx_description
1 polymer ?
#
loop_
_entity_poly.entity_id
_entity_poly.type
_entity_poly.pdbx_seq_one_letter_code
_entity_poly.pdbx_strand_id
1 'polypeptide(L)' 'VVERGVKAGDLIREVAPLVGGKGGGRADMAQGGGSDPQGIPAALERAQQWLTERLA' A
#
# COMPACT_ATOMS: atom_id res chain seq x y z
N VAL A 1 8.90 11.47 0.94
CA VAL A 1 8.67 10.50 -0.17
C VAL A 1 7.73 11.03 -1.24
N VAL A 2 6.73 11.85 -0.89
CA VAL A 2 5.82 12.48 -1.88
C VAL A 2 6.56 13.30 -2.93
N GLU A 3 7.52 14.12 -2.51
CA GLU A 3 8.40 14.89 -3.41
C GLU A 3 9.29 13.99 -4.30
N ARG A 4 9.49 12.72 -3.90
CA ARG A 4 10.19 11.70 -4.70
C ARG A 4 9.22 10.92 -5.63
N GLY A 5 8.00 11.41 -5.83
CA GLY A 5 6.99 10.81 -6.70
C GLY A 5 6.19 9.65 -6.09
N VAL A 6 6.48 9.27 -4.83
CA VAL A 6 5.76 8.18 -4.16
C VAL A 6 4.48 8.69 -3.50
N LYS A 7 3.32 8.18 -3.94
CA LYS A 7 2.00 8.54 -3.40
C LYS A 7 1.44 7.45 -2.51
N ALA A 8 1.01 7.81 -1.30
CA ALA A 8 0.41 6.88 -0.33
C ALA A 8 -0.82 6.15 -0.91
N GLY A 9 -1.66 6.85 -1.68
CA GLY A 9 -2.83 6.25 -2.33
C GLY A 9 -2.49 5.11 -3.29
N ASP A 10 -1.35 5.17 -3.97
CA ASP A 10 -0.94 4.16 -4.94
C ASP A 10 -0.43 2.91 -4.22
N LEU A 11 0.34 3.09 -3.14
CA LEU A 11 0.75 2.00 -2.26
C LEU A 11 -0.47 1.26 -1.68
N ILE A 12 -1.47 1.98 -1.16
CA ILE A 12 -2.65 1.34 -0.59
C ILE A 12 -3.45 0.57 -1.64
N ARG A 13 -3.55 1.07 -2.88
CA ARG A 13 -4.21 0.34 -3.98
C ARG A 13 -3.48 -0.94 -4.35
N GLU A 14 -2.16 -0.96 -4.23
CA GLU A 14 -1.35 -2.17 -4.45
C GLU A 14 -1.61 -3.24 -3.38
N VAL A 15 -1.67 -2.85 -2.10
CA VAL A 15 -1.65 -3.83 -0.99
C VAL A 15 -3.04 -4.21 -0.47
N ALA A 16 -4.04 -3.35 -0.62
CA ALA A 16 -5.39 -3.62 -0.09
C ALA A 16 -6.07 -4.89 -0.68
N PRO A 17 -5.87 -5.27 -1.96
CA PRO A 17 -6.41 -6.51 -2.50
C PRO A 17 -5.88 -7.76 -1.79
N LEU A 18 -4.66 -7.72 -1.23
CA LEU A 18 -4.04 -8.86 -0.53
C LEU A 18 -4.72 -9.20 0.79
N VAL A 19 -5.50 -8.27 1.36
CA VAL A 19 -6.35 -8.50 2.53
C VAL A 19 -7.83 -8.63 2.15
N GLY A 20 -8.14 -8.98 0.89
CA GLY A 20 -9.51 -9.06 0.39
C GLY A 20 -10.24 -7.71 0.43
N GLY A 21 -9.50 -6.63 0.21
CA GLY A 21 -9.93 -5.28 0.54
C GLY A 21 -9.79 -4.27 -0.59
N LYS A 22 -10.07 -3.02 -0.22
CA LYS A 22 -9.85 -1.84 -1.06
C LYS A 22 -9.37 -0.68 -0.20
N GLY A 23 -8.79 0.32 -0.86
CA GLY A 23 -8.37 1.53 -0.18
C GLY A 23 -8.00 2.63 -1.15
N GLY A 24 -7.60 3.76 -0.59
CA GLY A 24 -7.17 4.92 -1.34
C GLY A 24 -6.89 6.09 -0.42
N GLY A 25 -6.57 7.22 -1.05
CA GLY A 25 -6.27 8.45 -0.34
C GLY A 25 -5.50 9.41 -1.23
N ARG A 26 -4.96 10.43 -0.59
CA ARG A 26 -4.13 11.45 -1.21
C ARG A 26 -2.69 10.98 -1.34
N ALA A 27 -1.85 11.85 -1.91
CA ALA A 27 -0.43 11.58 -2.08
C ALA A 27 0.31 11.44 -0.74
N ASP A 28 -0.08 12.23 0.26
CA ASP A 28 0.51 12.31 1.60
C ASP A 28 -0.06 11.27 2.57
N MET A 29 -1.32 10.87 2.38
CA MET A 29 -2.01 9.98 3.30
C MET A 29 -3.02 9.10 2.58
N ALA A 30 -3.05 7.82 2.92
CA ALA A 30 -4.04 6.88 2.41
C ALA A 30 -4.40 5.82 3.45
N GLN A 31 -5.59 5.26 3.29
CA GLN A 31 -6.15 4.23 4.17
C GLN A 31 -6.86 3.18 3.34
N GLY A 32 -6.85 1.95 3.84
CA GLY A 32 -7.52 0.81 3.24
C GLY A 32 -7.80 -0.25 4.28
N GLY A 33 -8.61 -1.23 3.89
CA GLY A 33 -8.95 -2.37 4.73
C GLY A 33 -9.64 -3.45 3.91
N GLY A 34 -9.76 -4.63 4.49
CA GLY A 34 -10.37 -5.78 3.84
C GLY A 34 -10.86 -6.81 4.85
N SER A 35 -11.55 -7.82 4.34
CA SER A 35 -12.18 -8.86 5.16
C SER A 35 -11.26 -10.02 5.51
N ASP A 36 -10.06 -10.09 4.91
CA ASP A 36 -9.10 -11.17 5.13
C ASP A 36 -7.89 -10.70 5.96
N PRO A 37 -7.92 -10.87 7.30
CA PRO A 37 -6.78 -10.54 8.14
C PRO A 37 -5.58 -11.47 7.95
N GLN A 38 -5.76 -12.66 7.36
CA GLN A 38 -4.64 -13.59 7.12
C GLN A 38 -3.68 -13.06 6.04
N GLY A 39 -4.15 -12.16 5.17
CA GLY A 39 -3.34 -11.49 4.15
C GLY A 39 -2.41 -10.38 4.65
N ILE A 40 -2.50 -9.98 5.93
CA ILE A 40 -1.71 -8.87 6.49
C ILE A 40 -0.19 -9.07 6.31
N PRO A 41 0.41 -10.24 6.60
CA PRO A 41 1.83 -10.46 6.39
C PRO A 41 2.26 -10.23 4.93
N ALA A 42 1.49 -10.75 3.96
CA ALA A 42 1.77 -10.58 2.54
C ALA A 42 1.63 -9.11 2.10
N ALA A 43 0.63 -8.39 2.64
CA ALA A 43 0.44 -6.97 2.38
C ALA A 43 1.63 -6.12 2.87
N LEU A 44 2.17 -6.43 4.06
CA LEU A 44 3.34 -5.74 4.62
C LEU A 44 4.61 -6.03 3.83
N GLU A 45 4.84 -7.29 3.44
CA GLU A 45 5.98 -7.67 2.60
C GLU A 45 5.93 -6.96 1.24
N ARG A 46 4.77 -6.99 0.58
CA ARG A 46 4.57 -6.31 -0.70
C ARG A 46 4.77 -4.80 -0.56
N ALA A 47 4.30 -4.19 0.53
CA ALA A 47 4.48 -2.76 0.78
C ALA A 47 5.97 -2.38 0.83
N GLN A 48 6.77 -3.17 1.54
CA GLN A 48 8.22 -2.96 1.66
C GLN A 48 8.92 -3.11 0.30
N GLN A 49 8.59 -4.15 -0.47
CA GLN A 49 9.12 -4.35 -1.83
C GLN A 49 8.77 -3.17 -2.74
N TRP A 50 7.50 -2.79 -2.79
CA TRP A 50 6.99 -1.71 -3.64
C TRP A 50 7.65 -0.36 -3.33
N LEU A 51 7.91 -0.08 -2.06
CA LEU A 51 8.63 1.12 -1.61
C LEU A 51 10.11 1.06 -2.00
N THR A 52 10.75 -0.10 -1.87
CA THR A 52 12.17 -0.30 -2.22
C THR A 52 12.38 -0.08 -3.72
N GLU A 53 11.51 -0.63 -4.57
CA GLU A 53 11.52 -0.43 -6.04
C GLU A 53 11.46 1.04 -6.46
N ARG A 54 10.83 1.91 -5.65
CA ARG A 54 10.58 3.33 -5.99
C ARG A 54 11.46 4.32 -5.26
N LEU A 55 12.11 3.88 -4.18
CA LEU A 55 12.99 4.69 -3.35
C LEU A 55 14.48 4.32 -3.50
N ALA A 56 14.80 3.31 -4.30
CA ALA A 56 16.12 3.16 -4.89
C ALA A 56 16.48 4.39 -5.73
#